data_AF-A0A9E3K1Q0-F1
#
_entry.id   AF-A0A9E3K1Q0-F1
#
_cell.length_a   1.000
_cell.length_b   1.000
_cell.length_c   1.000
_cell.angle_alpha   90.00
_cell.angle_beta   90.00
_cell.angle_gamma   90.00
#
_symmetry.space_group_name_H-M   'P 1'
#
loop_
_entity.id
_entity.type
_entity.pdbx_description
1 polymer ?
#
loop_
_entity_poly.entity_id
_entity_poly.type
_entity_poly.pdbx_seq_one_letter_code
_entity_poly.pdbx_strand_id
1 'polypeptide(L)'
;EVVCHASAWDLDGKDDVRVKMCITPTAEDFRVIHHELGHLYYDLAYSVQSPMFKNGANDGFHEAIGDTVALSITPAYLKKVGLMKADPDPKQEIGPLLYTALQKIAFMPFAYKVDKWRWQVYGGQVKPADYDKAWWALTEQYQGVSRPAPMADGGFDAGAKFHVASDTPYARYFLAHVLQFQFHRALCKEAGDTGPLYRCSIYGNQKAGAKFQQMLAMGTSKPWPEALKAVTGSEKMDATAMLEYFAPLKTWLDEQNKQLAIEDAKLTKR
;
A
#
# COMPACT_ATOMS: atom_id res chain seq x y z
N GLU A 1 -1.08 27.53 12.04
CA GLU A 1 -1.41 26.11 11.78
C GLU A 1 -0.61 25.60 10.58
N VAL A 2 -0.29 24.31 10.55
CA VAL A 2 0.37 23.63 9.42
C VAL A 2 -0.48 22.45 8.96
N VAL A 3 -0.39 22.08 7.68
CA VAL A 3 -1.08 20.89 7.15
C VAL A 3 -0.28 19.63 7.51
N CYS A 4 -0.77 18.84 8.48
CA CYS A 4 -0.02 17.71 9.04
C CYS A 4 0.00 16.43 8.19
N HIS A 5 -0.87 16.28 7.19
CA HIS A 5 -0.87 15.10 6.31
C HIS A 5 0.52 14.92 5.68
N ALA A 6 1.10 13.72 5.80
CA ALA A 6 2.42 13.42 5.26
C ALA A 6 2.44 13.66 3.74
N SER A 7 3.56 14.18 3.24
CA SER A 7 3.74 14.45 1.81
C SER A 7 5.21 14.67 1.51
N ALA A 8 5.63 14.24 0.34
CA ALA A 8 6.95 14.41 -0.24
C ALA A 8 6.90 15.42 -1.40
N TRP A 9 7.94 16.24 -1.54
CA TRP A 9 7.98 17.37 -2.45
C TRP A 9 9.31 17.46 -3.19
N ASP A 10 9.27 17.37 -4.51
CA ASP A 10 10.33 17.82 -5.41
C ASP A 10 10.07 19.29 -5.80
N LEU A 11 10.97 20.20 -5.42
CA LEU A 11 10.78 21.65 -5.59
C LEU A 11 11.38 22.22 -6.87
N ASP A 12 12.40 21.58 -7.42
CA ASP A 12 13.18 22.13 -8.54
C ASP A 12 13.40 21.13 -9.69
N GLY A 13 12.87 19.91 -9.57
CA GLY A 13 13.04 18.84 -10.53
C GLY A 13 14.41 18.18 -10.46
N LYS A 14 15.24 18.47 -9.46
CA LYS A 14 16.65 18.04 -9.40
C LYS A 14 16.99 17.43 -8.06
N ASP A 15 17.39 18.25 -7.10
CA ASP A 15 17.96 17.84 -5.82
C ASP A 15 17.38 18.57 -4.61
N ASP A 16 16.51 19.59 -4.79
CA ASP A 16 15.74 20.18 -3.69
C ASP A 16 14.48 19.35 -3.42
N VAL A 17 14.67 18.27 -2.66
CA VAL A 17 13.61 17.38 -2.18
C VAL A 17 13.30 17.57 -0.69
N ARG A 18 12.02 17.57 -0.32
CA ARG A 18 11.56 17.84 1.05
C ARG A 18 10.45 16.90 1.50
N VAL A 19 10.44 16.54 2.79
CA VAL A 19 9.31 15.86 3.44
C VAL A 19 8.59 16.84 4.36
N LYS A 20 7.26 16.86 4.31
CA LYS A 20 6.40 17.58 5.26
C LYS A 20 5.52 16.57 6.01
N MET A 21 5.89 16.27 7.25
CA MET A 21 5.20 15.30 8.11
C MET A 21 5.23 15.74 9.57
N CYS A 22 4.11 15.67 10.27
CA CYS A 22 4.03 15.84 11.73
C CYS A 22 4.43 14.53 12.43
N ILE A 23 5.70 14.16 12.34
CA ILE A 23 6.21 12.85 12.76
C ILE A 23 6.24 12.67 14.29
N THR A 24 5.81 11.51 14.75
CA THR A 24 5.90 11.04 16.13
C THR A 24 6.72 9.75 16.21
N PRO A 25 7.38 9.43 17.35
CA PRO A 25 8.21 8.25 17.47
C PRO A 25 7.38 6.96 17.66
N THR A 26 6.58 6.60 16.65
CA THR A 26 5.72 5.41 16.64
C THR A 26 6.10 4.45 15.52
N ALA A 27 5.72 3.17 15.64
CA ALA A 27 5.97 2.18 14.59
C ALA A 27 5.19 2.48 13.29
N GLU A 28 4.03 3.13 13.41
CA GLU A 28 3.23 3.60 12.27
C GLU A 28 3.98 4.71 11.53
N ASP A 29 4.39 5.77 12.23
CA ASP A 29 5.11 6.87 11.61
C ASP A 29 6.48 6.47 11.08
N PHE A 30 7.12 5.46 11.67
CA PHE A 30 8.32 4.85 11.12
C PHE A 30 8.07 4.20 9.76
N ARG A 31 6.88 3.62 9.51
CA ARG A 31 6.50 3.12 8.17
C ARG A 31 6.10 4.25 7.24
N VAL A 32 5.35 5.24 7.73
CA VAL A 32 4.94 6.42 6.94
C VAL A 32 6.15 7.19 6.43
N ILE A 33 7.18 7.41 7.24
CA ILE A 33 8.38 8.11 6.75
C ILE A 33 9.10 7.30 5.66
N HIS A 34 9.07 5.95 5.68
CA HIS A 34 9.62 5.15 4.58
C HIS A 34 8.79 5.28 3.30
N HIS A 35 7.46 5.40 3.43
CA HIS A 35 6.57 5.70 2.32
C HIS A 35 6.96 7.03 1.65
N GLU A 36 7.04 8.12 2.43
CA GLU A 36 7.39 9.45 1.92
C GLU A 36 8.81 9.52 1.35
N LEU A 37 9.78 8.89 2.02
CA LEU A 37 11.14 8.80 1.49
C LEU A 37 11.20 8.04 0.16
N GLY A 38 10.32 7.05 -0.04
CA GLY A 38 10.19 6.34 -1.30
C GLY A 38 9.83 7.26 -2.47
N HIS A 39 8.95 8.23 -2.25
CA HIS A 39 8.66 9.27 -3.24
C HIS A 39 9.93 10.06 -3.58
N LEU A 40 10.64 10.56 -2.57
CA LEU A 40 11.85 11.37 -2.80
C LEU A 40 12.97 10.60 -3.49
N TYR A 41 13.19 9.32 -3.15
CA TYR A 41 14.18 8.50 -3.85
C TYR A 41 13.77 8.24 -5.30
N TYR A 42 12.47 8.19 -5.59
CA TYR A 42 12.00 8.10 -6.97
C TYR A 42 12.24 9.41 -7.72
N ASP A 43 11.88 10.56 -7.11
CA ASP A 43 12.14 11.92 -7.62
C ASP A 43 13.62 12.11 -8.00
N LEU A 44 14.51 11.78 -7.06
CA LEU A 44 15.95 11.86 -7.28
C LEU A 44 16.43 10.91 -8.38
N ALA A 45 15.88 9.69 -8.48
CA ALA A 45 16.30 8.71 -9.47
C ALA A 45 15.98 9.14 -10.91
N TYR A 46 14.80 9.72 -11.16
CA TYR A 46 14.43 10.20 -12.48
C TYR A 46 14.77 11.67 -12.73
N SER A 47 15.43 12.37 -11.80
CA SER A 47 15.84 13.78 -11.95
C SER A 47 16.66 14.06 -13.21
N VAL A 48 17.35 13.04 -13.74
CA VAL A 48 18.14 13.07 -14.98
C VAL A 48 17.30 12.99 -16.26
N GLN A 49 16.01 12.63 -16.17
CA GLN A 49 15.11 12.54 -17.31
C GLN A 49 14.75 13.92 -17.86
N SER A 50 14.28 13.97 -19.11
CA SER A 50 13.65 15.17 -19.66
C SER A 50 12.45 15.59 -18.80
N PRO A 51 12.11 16.89 -18.68
CA PRO A 51 11.04 17.36 -17.80
C PRO A 51 9.70 16.62 -17.94
N MET A 52 9.32 16.24 -19.16
CA MET A 52 8.07 15.49 -19.43
C MET A 52 8.08 14.05 -18.90
N PHE A 53 9.23 13.51 -18.51
CA PHE A 53 9.41 12.14 -18.05
C PHE A 53 9.74 12.02 -16.55
N LYS A 54 9.72 13.14 -15.81
CA LYS A 54 9.95 13.21 -14.35
C LYS A 54 8.66 12.92 -13.57
N ASN A 55 8.22 11.67 -13.63
CA ASN A 55 7.09 11.16 -12.86
C ASN A 55 7.24 9.64 -12.75
N GLY A 56 6.44 9.01 -11.90
CA GLY A 56 6.33 7.55 -11.84
C GLY A 56 5.83 6.95 -13.16
N ALA A 57 6.21 5.69 -13.42
CA ALA A 57 5.78 4.98 -14.63
C ALA A 57 4.25 4.94 -14.78
N ASN A 58 3.54 4.85 -13.65
CA ASN A 58 2.15 5.25 -13.48
C ASN A 58 1.93 5.67 -12.01
N ASP A 59 0.77 6.24 -11.67
CA ASP A 59 0.48 6.72 -10.31
C ASP A 59 0.67 5.64 -9.22
N GLY A 60 0.39 4.38 -9.52
CA GLY A 60 0.53 3.27 -8.57
C GLY A 60 1.99 2.92 -8.27
N PHE A 61 2.94 3.22 -9.17
CA PHE A 61 4.35 3.00 -8.89
C PHE A 61 4.84 3.96 -7.82
N HIS A 62 4.47 5.24 -7.91
CA HIS A 62 4.94 6.27 -6.97
C HIS A 62 4.60 5.93 -5.52
N GLU A 63 3.37 5.45 -5.32
CA GLU A 63 2.82 5.01 -4.03
C GLU A 63 3.39 3.65 -3.56
N ALA A 64 3.93 2.83 -4.46
CA ALA A 64 4.45 1.50 -4.13
C ALA A 64 5.90 1.51 -3.64
N ILE A 65 6.72 2.50 -4.04
CA ILE A 65 8.17 2.45 -3.84
C ILE A 65 8.55 2.38 -2.36
N GLY A 66 8.10 3.37 -1.59
CA GLY A 66 8.41 3.43 -0.16
C GLY A 66 7.79 2.27 0.61
N ASP A 67 6.58 1.86 0.21
CA ASP A 67 5.87 0.71 0.77
C ASP A 67 6.61 -0.62 0.52
N THR A 68 7.21 -0.83 -0.65
CA THR A 68 8.07 -1.99 -0.94
C THR A 68 9.27 -2.06 0.00
N VAL A 69 9.89 -0.91 0.28
CA VAL A 69 11.00 -0.83 1.24
C VAL A 69 10.48 -1.08 2.66
N ALA A 70 9.32 -0.55 3.02
CA ALA A 70 8.70 -0.72 4.33
C ALA A 70 8.34 -2.19 4.64
N LEU A 71 8.10 -3.04 3.63
CA LEU A 71 7.96 -4.49 3.83
C LEU A 71 9.25 -5.16 4.34
N SER A 72 10.41 -4.55 4.09
CA SER A 72 11.71 -5.02 4.64
C SER A 72 11.94 -4.63 6.10
N ILE A 73 11.01 -3.89 6.72
CA ILE A 73 11.00 -3.60 8.16
C ILE A 73 10.47 -4.84 8.89
N THR A 74 11.31 -5.86 8.92
CA THR A 74 11.07 -7.13 9.60
C THR A 74 11.73 -7.13 10.98
N PRO A 75 11.37 -8.06 11.88
CA PRO A 75 12.06 -8.18 13.17
C PRO A 75 13.57 -8.39 13.04
N ALA A 76 14.02 -9.15 12.02
CA ALA A 76 15.44 -9.34 11.73
C ALA A 76 16.13 -8.02 11.36
N TYR A 77 15.47 -7.18 10.56
CA TYR A 77 15.94 -5.83 10.25
C TYR A 77 16.00 -4.95 11.52
N LEU A 78 14.92 -4.91 12.31
CA LEU A 78 14.84 -4.08 13.52
C LEU A 78 15.94 -4.45 14.52
N LYS A 79 16.27 -5.73 14.65
CA LYS A 79 17.41 -6.19 15.45
C LYS A 79 18.74 -5.69 14.88
N LYS A 80 18.94 -5.80 13.57
CA LYS A 80 20.16 -5.34 12.89
C LYS A 80 20.41 -3.84 13.05
N VAL A 81 19.35 -3.02 13.12
CA VAL A 81 19.46 -1.56 13.33
C VAL A 81 19.35 -1.14 14.81
N GLY A 82 19.31 -2.09 15.75
CA GLY A 82 19.34 -1.82 17.19
C GLY A 82 18.00 -1.39 17.80
N LEU A 83 16.88 -1.51 17.07
CA LEU A 83 15.53 -1.18 17.54
C LEU A 83 14.80 -2.37 18.19
N MET A 84 15.41 -3.56 18.18
CA MET A 84 14.87 -4.77 18.81
C MET A 84 16.01 -5.62 19.42
N LYS A 85 15.78 -6.20 20.61
CA LYS A 85 16.81 -6.96 21.34
C LYS A 85 16.75 -8.47 21.12
N ALA A 86 15.55 -9.03 21.01
CA ALA A 86 15.32 -10.47 20.88
C ALA A 86 14.70 -10.78 19.52
N ASP A 87 15.01 -11.95 18.98
CA ASP A 87 14.28 -12.45 17.81
C ASP A 87 12.84 -12.80 18.23
N PRO A 88 11.84 -12.55 17.38
CA PRO A 88 10.49 -13.03 17.62
C PRO A 88 10.49 -14.55 17.65
N ASP A 89 9.64 -15.14 18.49
CA ASP A 89 9.41 -16.58 18.47
C ASP A 89 8.91 -16.97 17.06
N PRO A 90 9.58 -17.91 16.37
CA PRO A 90 9.12 -18.40 15.05
C PRO A 90 7.72 -19.00 15.07
N LYS A 91 7.14 -19.28 16.25
CA LYS A 91 5.75 -19.72 16.41
C LYS A 91 4.74 -18.55 16.48
N GLN A 92 5.20 -17.30 16.58
CA GLN A 92 4.36 -16.11 16.81
C GLN A 92 4.28 -15.19 15.58
N GLU A 93 4.23 -15.75 14.39
CA GLU A 93 4.28 -14.97 13.13
C GLU A 93 2.89 -14.50 12.66
N ILE A 94 1.84 -15.15 13.17
CA ILE A 94 0.46 -14.83 12.83
C ILE A 94 0.10 -13.41 13.29
N GLY A 95 0.54 -12.98 14.48
CA GLY A 95 0.25 -11.64 15.00
C GLY A 95 0.78 -10.52 14.09
N PRO A 96 2.09 -10.48 13.77
CA PRO A 96 2.65 -9.52 12.83
C PRO A 96 2.04 -9.57 11.42
N LEU A 97 1.74 -10.78 10.91
CA LEU A 97 1.05 -10.93 9.63
C LEU A 97 -0.36 -10.35 9.68
N LEU A 98 -1.12 -10.61 10.75
CA LEU A 98 -2.45 -10.06 10.96
C LEU A 98 -2.41 -8.54 11.05
N TYR A 99 -1.47 -7.98 11.81
CA TYR A 99 -1.27 -6.52 11.89
C TYR A 99 -1.01 -5.92 10.50
N THR A 100 -0.14 -6.55 9.71
CA THR A 100 0.14 -6.11 8.34
C THR A 100 -1.09 -6.28 7.44
N ALA A 101 -1.87 -7.34 7.60
CA ALA A 101 -3.10 -7.57 6.83
C ALA A 101 -4.20 -6.54 7.17
N LEU A 102 -4.31 -6.10 8.42
CA LEU A 102 -5.21 -5.02 8.82
C LEU A 102 -4.84 -3.69 8.14
N GLN A 103 -3.57 -3.47 7.83
CA GLN A 103 -3.14 -2.29 7.09
C GLN A 103 -3.27 -2.46 5.58
N LYS A 104 -2.95 -3.63 5.03
CA LYS A 104 -2.83 -3.86 3.58
C LYS A 104 -4.07 -4.51 2.97
N ILE A 105 -4.56 -5.61 3.55
CA ILE A 105 -5.71 -6.36 3.01
C ILE A 105 -7.01 -5.63 3.32
N ALA A 106 -7.21 -5.15 4.56
CA ALA A 106 -8.44 -4.42 4.91
C ALA A 106 -8.59 -3.08 4.17
N PHE A 107 -7.47 -2.49 3.72
CA PHE A 107 -7.46 -1.27 2.93
C PHE A 107 -7.89 -1.47 1.47
N MET A 108 -7.64 -2.64 0.88
CA MET A 108 -7.89 -2.90 -0.55
C MET A 108 -9.34 -2.61 -0.98
N PRO A 109 -10.38 -3.09 -0.27
CA PRO A 109 -11.75 -2.78 -0.66
C PRO A 109 -12.11 -1.30 -0.47
N PHE A 110 -11.53 -0.64 0.54
CA PHE A 110 -11.67 0.82 0.70
C PHE A 110 -11.09 1.55 -0.52
N ALA A 111 -9.86 1.23 -0.91
CA ALA A 111 -9.21 1.88 -2.04
C ALA A 111 -9.94 1.66 -3.36
N TYR A 112 -10.44 0.44 -3.57
CA TYR A 112 -11.25 0.10 -4.74
C TYR A 112 -12.55 0.92 -4.79
N LYS A 113 -13.29 1.00 -3.68
CA LYS A 113 -14.60 1.68 -3.69
C LYS A 113 -14.51 3.19 -3.89
N VAL A 114 -13.43 3.85 -3.47
CA VAL A 114 -13.30 5.32 -3.54
C VAL A 114 -13.33 5.80 -4.98
N ASP A 115 -12.42 5.29 -5.83
CA ASP A 115 -12.40 5.71 -7.23
C ASP A 115 -13.52 5.05 -8.04
N LYS A 116 -14.02 3.87 -7.64
CA LYS A 116 -15.26 3.34 -8.22
C LYS A 116 -16.44 4.31 -8.04
N TRP A 117 -16.61 4.85 -6.84
CA TRP A 117 -17.62 5.88 -6.57
C TRP A 117 -17.36 7.14 -7.41
N ARG A 118 -16.12 7.66 -7.45
CA ARG A 118 -15.77 8.83 -8.25
C ARG A 118 -16.03 8.63 -9.73
N TRP A 119 -15.70 7.47 -10.30
CA TRP A 119 -15.99 7.16 -11.70
C TRP A 119 -17.48 7.09 -11.99
N GLN A 120 -18.29 6.57 -11.07
CA GLN A 120 -19.75 6.60 -11.21
C GLN A 120 -20.30 8.04 -11.15
N VAL A 121 -19.72 8.91 -10.32
CA VAL A 121 -20.06 10.34 -10.26
C VAL A 121 -19.64 11.07 -11.53
N TYR A 122 -18.37 10.97 -11.94
CA TYR A 122 -17.84 11.63 -13.14
C TYR A 122 -18.49 11.11 -14.42
N GLY A 123 -18.83 9.82 -14.47
CA GLY A 123 -19.60 9.22 -15.56
C GLY A 123 -21.09 9.58 -15.55
N GLY A 124 -21.56 10.37 -14.58
CA GLY A 124 -22.94 10.85 -14.47
C GLY A 124 -23.97 9.80 -14.05
N GLN A 125 -23.52 8.61 -13.65
CA GLN A 125 -24.37 7.50 -13.18
C GLN A 125 -24.95 7.80 -11.79
N VAL A 126 -24.19 8.48 -10.94
CA VAL A 126 -24.63 8.93 -9.61
C VAL A 126 -24.82 10.45 -9.65
N LYS A 127 -26.03 10.91 -9.33
CA LYS A 127 -26.37 12.34 -9.24
C LYS A 127 -26.06 12.89 -7.85
N PRO A 128 -25.91 14.21 -7.67
CA PRO A 128 -25.62 14.82 -6.37
C PRO A 128 -26.55 14.39 -5.23
N ALA A 129 -27.85 14.21 -5.52
CA ALA A 129 -28.84 13.76 -4.54
C ALA A 129 -28.60 12.32 -4.03
N ASP A 130 -27.81 11.51 -4.74
CA ASP A 130 -27.53 10.11 -4.44
C ASP A 130 -26.08 9.85 -4.00
N TYR A 131 -25.26 10.90 -3.80
CA TYR A 131 -23.83 10.76 -3.46
C TYR A 131 -23.59 9.87 -2.24
N ASP A 132 -24.22 10.18 -1.11
CA ASP A 132 -24.06 9.38 0.11
C ASP A 132 -24.66 7.99 -0.01
N LYS A 133 -25.81 7.87 -0.68
CA LYS A 133 -26.44 6.57 -0.93
C LYS A 133 -25.51 5.65 -1.71
N ALA A 134 -24.92 6.13 -2.80
CA ALA A 134 -24.00 5.35 -3.61
C ALA A 134 -22.69 5.03 -2.86
N TRP A 135 -22.17 6.00 -2.09
CA TRP A 135 -20.97 5.81 -1.26
C TRP A 135 -21.15 4.69 -0.23
N TRP A 136 -22.27 4.70 0.50
CA TRP A 136 -22.57 3.68 1.51
C TRP A 136 -22.94 2.33 0.90
N ALA A 137 -23.66 2.30 -0.23
CA ALA A 137 -23.91 1.05 -0.95
C ALA A 137 -22.60 0.34 -1.37
N LEU A 138 -21.61 1.10 -1.86
CA LEU A 138 -20.29 0.56 -2.17
C LEU A 138 -19.49 0.17 -0.91
N THR A 139 -19.68 0.90 0.20
CA THR A 139 -19.07 0.57 1.50
C THR A 139 -19.57 -0.78 2.02
N GLU A 140 -20.88 -1.00 2.00
CA GLU A 140 -21.50 -2.26 2.37
C GLU A 140 -21.07 -3.39 1.42
N GLN A 141 -21.12 -3.15 0.11
CA GLN A 141 -20.78 -4.16 -0.88
C GLN A 141 -19.32 -4.63 -0.80
N TYR A 142 -18.37 -3.70 -0.67
CA TYR A 142 -16.94 -4.03 -0.78
C TYR A 142 -16.26 -4.20 0.57
N GLN A 143 -16.67 -3.45 1.59
CA GLN A 143 -16.04 -3.52 2.92
C GLN A 143 -16.86 -4.33 3.93
N GLY A 144 -18.14 -4.60 3.67
CA GLY A 144 -19.03 -5.27 4.63
C GLY A 144 -19.33 -4.42 5.87
N VAL A 145 -19.23 -3.09 5.76
CA VAL A 145 -19.48 -2.16 6.86
C VAL A 145 -20.74 -1.36 6.58
N SER A 146 -21.68 -1.37 7.53
CA SER A 146 -22.92 -0.57 7.47
C SER A 146 -22.72 0.82 8.05
N ARG A 147 -23.57 1.76 7.62
CA ARG A 147 -23.59 3.10 8.19
C ARG A 147 -24.11 3.04 9.64
N PRO A 148 -23.42 3.65 10.62
CA PRO A 148 -23.81 3.56 12.03
C PRO A 148 -24.95 4.51 12.44
N ALA A 149 -25.39 5.39 11.53
CA ALA A 149 -26.44 6.38 11.78
C ALA A 149 -27.37 6.53 10.57
N PRO A 150 -28.58 7.10 10.75
CA PRO A 150 -29.47 7.44 9.64
C PRO A 150 -28.86 8.51 8.71
N MET A 151 -29.05 8.35 7.40
CA MET A 151 -28.54 9.30 6.39
C MET A 151 -29.07 10.71 6.66
N ALA A 152 -28.17 11.70 6.58
CA ALA A 152 -28.55 13.11 6.78
C ALA A 152 -29.00 13.72 5.45
N ASP A 153 -30.01 14.60 5.50
CA ASP A 153 -30.42 15.38 4.33
C ASP A 153 -29.24 16.27 3.88
N GLY A 154 -28.85 16.14 2.60
CA GLY A 154 -27.68 16.85 2.05
C GLY A 154 -26.33 16.35 2.56
N GLY A 155 -26.26 15.14 3.14
CA GLY A 155 -25.00 14.51 3.56
C GLY A 155 -24.00 14.34 2.42
N PHE A 156 -22.70 14.42 2.77
CA PHE A 156 -21.60 14.18 1.86
C PHE A 156 -20.40 13.51 2.56
N ASP A 157 -20.62 12.30 3.07
CA ASP A 157 -19.65 11.48 3.82
C ASP A 157 -18.40 11.17 2.98
N ALA A 158 -18.53 11.04 1.66
CA ALA A 158 -17.38 10.88 0.76
C ALA A 158 -16.43 12.09 0.82
N GLY A 159 -16.98 13.31 0.99
CA GLY A 159 -16.21 14.55 1.11
C GLY A 159 -15.38 14.64 2.40
N ALA A 160 -15.70 13.85 3.43
CA ALA A 160 -14.91 13.78 4.65
C ALA A 160 -13.57 13.04 4.44
N LYS A 161 -13.37 12.37 3.29
CA LYS A 161 -12.08 11.79 2.92
C LYS A 161 -11.24 12.83 2.17
N PHE A 162 -10.06 13.15 2.73
CA PHE A 162 -9.10 14.13 2.18
C PHE A 162 -8.94 14.06 0.65
N HIS A 163 -8.71 12.88 0.09
CA HIS A 163 -8.48 12.69 -1.35
C HIS A 163 -9.67 13.02 -2.24
N VAL A 164 -10.91 12.87 -1.72
CA VAL A 164 -12.10 13.31 -2.45
C VAL A 164 -12.18 14.83 -2.44
N ALA A 165 -11.97 15.45 -1.27
CA ALA A 165 -12.01 16.91 -1.12
C ALA A 165 -10.86 17.65 -1.84
N SER A 166 -9.70 17.01 -1.97
CA SER A 166 -8.49 17.55 -2.62
C SER A 166 -8.32 17.10 -4.08
N ASP A 167 -9.32 16.41 -4.65
CA ASP A 167 -9.32 15.88 -6.01
C ASP A 167 -8.07 15.02 -6.36
N THR A 168 -7.54 14.29 -5.39
CA THR A 168 -6.40 13.38 -5.61
C THR A 168 -6.90 11.99 -6.03
N PRO A 169 -6.49 11.43 -7.19
CA PRO A 169 -6.83 10.06 -7.61
C PRO A 169 -6.55 9.02 -6.53
N TYR A 170 -7.41 7.99 -6.38
CA TYR A 170 -7.30 6.99 -5.30
C TYR A 170 -6.93 5.59 -5.79
N ALA A 171 -7.18 5.27 -7.07
CA ALA A 171 -6.84 3.99 -7.68
C ALA A 171 -5.33 3.69 -7.56
N ARG A 172 -4.50 4.75 -7.50
CA ARG A 172 -3.06 4.67 -7.23
C ARG A 172 -2.72 3.82 -6.00
N TYR A 173 -3.49 3.96 -4.91
CA TYR A 173 -3.24 3.20 -3.69
C TYR A 173 -3.62 1.73 -3.84
N PHE A 174 -4.70 1.41 -4.57
CA PHE A 174 -5.07 0.02 -4.88
C PHE A 174 -3.99 -0.67 -5.71
N LEU A 175 -3.51 0.00 -6.76
CA LEU A 175 -2.44 -0.52 -7.61
C LEU A 175 -1.14 -0.70 -6.82
N ALA A 176 -0.79 0.28 -5.98
CA ALA A 176 0.40 0.23 -5.14
C ALA A 176 0.39 -0.92 -4.13
N HIS A 177 -0.79 -1.25 -3.59
CA HIS A 177 -0.93 -2.40 -2.69
C HIS A 177 -0.65 -3.72 -3.40
N VAL A 178 -0.93 -3.84 -4.70
CA VAL A 178 -0.52 -5.04 -5.48
C VAL A 178 0.96 -4.98 -5.85
N LEU A 179 1.40 -3.85 -6.41
CA LEU A 179 2.76 -3.65 -6.90
C LEU A 179 3.81 -3.82 -5.79
N GLN A 180 3.54 -3.34 -4.57
CA GLN A 180 4.54 -3.34 -3.52
C GLN A 180 5.01 -4.75 -3.16
N PHE A 181 4.11 -5.74 -3.14
CA PHE A 181 4.46 -7.14 -2.90
C PHE A 181 5.13 -7.77 -4.13
N GLN A 182 4.71 -7.40 -5.34
CA GLN A 182 5.32 -7.90 -6.57
C GLN A 182 6.79 -7.44 -6.69
N PHE A 183 7.06 -6.16 -6.40
CA PHE A 183 8.41 -5.62 -6.28
C PHE A 183 9.18 -6.29 -5.15
N HIS A 184 8.59 -6.38 -3.95
CA HIS A 184 9.24 -7.00 -2.80
C HIS A 184 9.68 -8.44 -3.10
N ARG A 185 8.80 -9.27 -3.67
CA ARG A 185 9.13 -10.64 -4.08
C ARG A 185 10.28 -10.69 -5.08
N ALA A 186 10.29 -9.80 -6.07
CA ALA A 186 11.36 -9.77 -7.07
C ALA A 186 12.70 -9.32 -6.48
N LEU A 187 12.69 -8.34 -5.57
CA LEU A 187 13.87 -7.81 -4.90
C LEU A 187 14.42 -8.81 -3.86
N CYS A 188 13.56 -9.55 -3.16
CA CYS A 188 13.96 -10.64 -2.27
C CYS A 188 14.68 -11.77 -3.03
N LYS A 189 14.14 -12.15 -4.21
CA LYS A 189 14.79 -13.11 -5.10
C LYS A 189 16.15 -12.60 -5.59
N GLU A 190 16.23 -11.32 -5.98
CA GLU A 190 17.49 -10.67 -6.38
C GLU A 190 18.51 -10.63 -5.22
N ALA A 191 18.02 -10.46 -3.99
CA ALA A 191 18.84 -10.48 -2.79
C ALA A 191 19.35 -11.89 -2.43
N GLY A 192 18.85 -12.94 -3.09
CA GLY A 192 19.18 -14.34 -2.81
C GLY A 192 18.42 -14.92 -1.61
N ASP A 193 17.34 -14.28 -1.16
CA ASP A 193 16.51 -14.79 -0.07
C ASP A 193 15.64 -15.96 -0.57
N THR A 194 15.76 -17.11 0.10
CA THR A 194 15.00 -18.34 -0.20
C THR A 194 13.98 -18.66 0.90
N GLY A 195 13.86 -17.82 1.91
CA GLY A 195 12.94 -17.98 3.03
C GLY A 195 11.51 -17.56 2.70
N PRO A 196 10.61 -17.61 3.69
CA PRO A 196 9.26 -17.10 3.54
C PRO A 196 9.27 -15.60 3.21
N LEU A 197 8.50 -15.19 2.20
CA LEU A 197 8.52 -13.84 1.67
C LEU A 197 8.31 -12.75 2.74
N TYR A 198 7.44 -13.00 3.73
CA TYR A 198 7.16 -12.05 4.81
C TYR A 198 8.30 -11.86 5.84
N ARG A 199 9.36 -12.68 5.76
CA ARG A 199 10.56 -12.51 6.58
C ARG A 199 11.69 -11.79 5.84
N CYS A 200 11.56 -11.63 4.53
CA CYS A 200 12.62 -11.06 3.71
C CYS A 200 12.89 -9.59 4.07
N SER A 201 14.17 -9.23 4.07
CA SER A 201 14.60 -7.83 4.13
C SER A 201 15.69 -7.60 3.11
N ILE A 202 15.50 -6.62 2.23
CA ILE A 202 16.50 -6.22 1.23
C ILE A 202 17.54 -5.24 1.79
N TYR A 203 17.53 -5.00 3.11
CA TYR A 203 18.38 -4.01 3.76
C TYR A 203 19.88 -4.31 3.59
N GLY A 204 20.59 -3.34 3.00
CA GLY A 204 22.02 -3.43 2.72
C GLY A 204 22.37 -4.32 1.52
N ASN A 205 21.39 -4.81 0.76
CA ASN A 205 21.64 -5.61 -0.44
C ASN A 205 21.83 -4.71 -1.67
N GLN A 206 23.07 -4.58 -2.13
CA GLN A 206 23.41 -3.74 -3.27
C GLN A 206 22.82 -4.22 -4.60
N LYS A 207 22.65 -5.54 -4.80
CA LYS A 207 22.08 -6.09 -6.04
C LYS A 207 20.60 -5.75 -6.17
N ALA A 208 19.83 -5.98 -5.11
CA ALA A 208 18.43 -5.58 -5.04
C ALA A 208 18.28 -4.06 -5.21
N GLY A 209 19.12 -3.27 -4.53
CA GLY A 209 19.14 -1.81 -4.66
C GLY A 209 19.40 -1.34 -6.10
N ALA A 210 20.43 -1.90 -6.76
CA ALA A 210 20.76 -1.56 -8.15
C ALA A 210 19.61 -1.89 -9.12
N LYS A 211 18.98 -3.06 -8.95
CA LYS A 211 17.82 -3.47 -9.76
C LYS A 211 16.63 -2.54 -9.55
N PHE A 212 16.37 -2.13 -8.31
CA PHE A 212 15.28 -1.21 -8.03
C PHE A 212 15.56 0.17 -8.61
N GLN A 213 16.78 0.68 -8.41
CA GLN A 213 17.24 1.96 -8.94
C GLN A 213 17.15 2.03 -10.47
N GLN A 214 17.45 0.94 -11.17
CA GLN A 214 17.31 0.87 -12.63
C GLN A 214 15.87 1.15 -13.07
N MET A 215 14.88 0.60 -12.37
CA MET A 215 13.47 0.86 -12.64
C MET A 215 13.08 2.29 -12.26
N LEU A 216 13.53 2.79 -11.09
CA LEU A 216 13.23 4.16 -10.65
C LEU A 216 13.76 5.21 -11.63
N ALA A 217 14.97 5.02 -12.15
CA ALA A 217 15.59 5.95 -13.09
C ALA A 217 14.84 6.07 -14.43
N MET A 218 13.95 5.13 -14.76
CA MET A 218 13.15 5.19 -15.99
C MET A 218 12.12 6.33 -15.95
N GLY A 219 11.68 6.77 -14.77
CA GLY A 219 10.57 7.71 -14.63
C GLY A 219 9.35 7.25 -15.45
N THR A 220 8.80 8.16 -16.26
CA THR A 220 7.73 7.86 -17.23
C THR A 220 8.23 7.87 -18.69
N SER A 221 9.54 7.66 -18.90
CA SER A 221 10.14 7.61 -20.24
C SER A 221 9.80 6.35 -21.05
N LYS A 222 9.19 5.35 -20.41
CA LYS A 222 8.78 4.07 -20.99
C LYS A 222 7.37 3.69 -20.54
N PRO A 223 6.63 2.90 -21.34
CA PRO A 223 5.40 2.28 -20.88
C PRO A 223 5.61 1.55 -19.55
N TRP A 224 4.69 1.73 -18.60
CA TRP A 224 4.80 1.11 -17.27
C TRP A 224 5.02 -0.41 -17.27
N PRO A 225 4.53 -1.22 -18.24
CA PRO A 225 4.85 -2.65 -18.27
C PRO A 225 6.35 -2.93 -18.46
N GLU A 226 7.08 -2.07 -19.18
CA GLU A 226 8.53 -2.19 -19.34
C GLU A 226 9.26 -1.88 -18.02
N ALA A 227 8.82 -0.85 -17.29
CA ALA A 227 9.34 -0.54 -15.96
C ALA A 227 9.05 -1.69 -14.97
N LEU A 228 7.85 -2.27 -15.01
CA LEU A 228 7.50 -3.45 -14.20
C LEU A 228 8.41 -4.64 -14.52
N LYS A 229 8.70 -4.86 -15.80
CA LYS A 229 9.56 -5.96 -16.27
C LYS A 229 11.00 -5.78 -15.81
N ALA A 230 11.52 -4.55 -15.81
CA ALA A 230 12.89 -4.26 -15.37
C ALA A 230 13.16 -4.72 -13.93
N VAL A 231 12.17 -4.59 -13.03
CA VAL A 231 12.31 -5.02 -11.63
C VAL A 231 11.77 -6.43 -11.37
N THR A 232 10.65 -6.84 -12.00
CA THR A 232 9.97 -8.11 -11.68
C THR A 232 10.21 -9.24 -12.67
N GLY A 233 10.70 -8.93 -13.87
CA GLY A 233 10.73 -9.86 -15.01
C GLY A 233 9.38 -10.09 -15.71
N SER A 234 8.30 -9.46 -15.24
CA SER A 234 6.95 -9.57 -15.80
C SER A 234 6.43 -8.20 -16.28
N GLU A 235 5.65 -8.19 -17.36
CA GLU A 235 4.92 -7.00 -17.85
C GLU A 235 3.51 -6.88 -17.24
N LYS A 236 3.09 -7.86 -16.44
CA LYS A 236 1.75 -7.92 -15.86
C LYS A 236 1.80 -7.68 -14.35
N MET A 237 0.87 -6.86 -13.87
CA MET A 237 0.56 -6.77 -12.46
C MET A 237 0.00 -8.12 -11.96
N ASP A 238 0.47 -8.54 -10.80
CA ASP A 238 0.22 -9.88 -10.27
C ASP A 238 0.04 -9.85 -8.76
N ALA A 239 -1.15 -10.26 -8.30
CA ALA A 239 -1.48 -10.34 -6.88
C ALA A 239 -0.92 -11.58 -6.17
N THR A 240 -0.33 -12.55 -6.89
CA THR A 240 0.16 -13.78 -6.26
C THR A 240 1.26 -13.52 -5.24
N ALA A 241 2.06 -12.46 -5.40
CA ALA A 241 3.08 -12.08 -4.41
C ALA A 241 2.45 -11.67 -3.06
N MET A 242 1.32 -10.96 -3.10
CA MET A 242 0.56 -10.62 -1.90
C MET A 242 -0.05 -11.87 -1.27
N LEU A 243 -0.62 -12.77 -2.07
CA LEU A 243 -1.18 -14.03 -1.58
C LEU A 243 -0.10 -14.92 -0.94
N GLU A 244 1.08 -15.00 -1.55
CA GLU A 244 2.25 -15.71 -1.02
C GLU A 244 2.70 -15.13 0.33
N TYR A 245 2.80 -13.80 0.43
CA TYR A 245 3.19 -13.11 1.66
C TYR A 245 2.24 -13.46 2.82
N PHE A 246 0.92 -13.46 2.58
CA PHE A 246 -0.09 -13.71 3.60
C PHE A 246 -0.54 -15.18 3.70
N ALA A 247 0.07 -16.11 2.96
CA ALA A 247 -0.37 -17.50 2.93
C ALA A 247 -0.47 -18.17 4.32
N PRO A 248 0.50 -17.98 5.26
CA PRO A 248 0.37 -18.55 6.60
C PRO A 248 -0.81 -17.99 7.38
N LEU A 249 -1.05 -16.67 7.27
CA LEU A 249 -2.19 -16.01 7.91
C LEU A 249 -3.51 -16.49 7.32
N LYS A 250 -3.59 -16.62 6.00
CA LYS A 250 -4.78 -17.11 5.29
C LYS A 250 -5.16 -18.51 5.79
N THR A 251 -4.20 -19.43 5.87
CA THR A 251 -4.41 -20.79 6.40
C THR A 251 -4.91 -20.74 7.85
N TRP A 252 -4.29 -19.91 8.69
CA TRP A 252 -4.71 -19.76 10.08
C TRP A 252 -6.13 -19.19 10.21
N LEU A 253 -6.46 -18.13 9.47
CA LEU A 253 -7.80 -17.52 9.47
C LEU A 253 -8.87 -18.48 8.96
N ASP A 254 -8.58 -19.27 7.92
CA ASP A 254 -9.54 -20.26 7.41
C ASP A 254 -9.87 -21.32 8.47
N GLU A 255 -8.89 -21.73 9.29
CA GLU A 255 -9.12 -22.66 10.40
C GLU A 255 -9.91 -22.01 11.54
N GLN A 256 -9.55 -20.79 11.95
CA GLN A 256 -10.27 -20.07 13.00
C GLN A 256 -11.73 -19.79 12.61
N ASN A 257 -11.98 -19.37 11.37
CA ASN A 257 -13.33 -19.08 10.89
C ASN A 257 -14.21 -20.33 10.84
N LYS A 258 -13.66 -21.51 10.50
CA LYS A 258 -14.39 -22.78 10.59
C LYS A 258 -14.79 -23.09 12.02
N GLN A 259 -13.89 -22.88 12.98
CA GLN A 259 -14.16 -23.11 14.40
C GLN A 259 -15.25 -22.16 14.92
N LEU A 260 -15.14 -20.86 14.61
CA LEU A 260 -16.15 -19.86 14.99
C LEU A 260 -17.53 -20.16 14.39
N ALA A 261 -17.59 -20.59 13.12
CA ALA A 261 -18.87 -20.97 12.49
C ALA A 261 -19.52 -22.18 13.18
N ILE A 262 -18.72 -23.15 13.64
CA ILE A 262 -19.22 -24.29 14.42
C ILE A 262 -19.77 -23.84 15.77
N GLU A 263 -19.12 -22.88 16.43
CA GLU A 263 -19.56 -22.33 17.71
C GLU A 263 -20.84 -21.51 17.59
N ASP A 264 -20.94 -20.64 16.58
CA ASP A 264 -22.13 -19.83 16.31
C ASP A 264 -23.36 -20.69 15.99
N ALA A 265 -23.18 -21.77 15.21
CA ALA A 265 -24.22 -22.75 14.94
C ALA A 265 -24.71 -23.51 16.19
N LYS A 266 -23.91 -23.59 17.26
CA LYS A 266 -24.34 -24.16 18.56
C LYS A 266 -25.15 -23.17 19.38
N LEU A 267 -24.84 -21.87 19.28
CA LEU A 267 -25.53 -20.81 20.01
C LEU A 267 -26.92 -20.53 19.41
N THR A 268 -27.05 -20.58 18.09
CA THR A 268 -28.31 -20.31 17.36
C THR A 268 -29.31 -21.48 17.36
N LYS A 269 -28.88 -22.68 17.79
CA LYS A 269 -29.74 -23.87 17.96
C LYS A 269 -30.34 -24.03 19.37
N ARG A 270 -30.09 -23.08 20.28
CA ARG A 270 -30.74 -22.99 21.60
C ARG A 270 -31.88 -21.99 21.54
#